data_AF-A0A0R3WUI9-F1
#
_entry.id   AF-A0A0R3WUI9-F1
#
_cell.length_a   1.000
_cell.length_b   1.000
_cell.length_c   1.000
_cell.angle_alpha   90.00
_cell.angle_beta   90.00
_cell.angle_gamma   90.00
#
_symmetry.space_group_name_H-M   'P 1'
#
loop_
_entity.id
_entity.type
_entity.pdbx_description
1 polymer ?
#
loop_
_entity_poly.entity_id
_entity_poly.type
_entity_poly.pdbx_seq_one_letter_code
_entity_poly.pdbx_strand_id
1 'polypeptide(L)'
;MSLEELDDMRLRFVFDFLQAMTDMKPEKLLKVKEDTVTMDKIFEFFENQEEQLMMIILPPSGQMEVYNKFPAVMKSKGYYFVKAQPASFEKNIDMNQLKSGIIYGDLHKSPIHHFIAFVNSVLAPFILNDKSREDWPESLNDYIKRDLYNLQKKSEFVLAKMEGRTHLAHPVKLDKLAEGQNPVTVKGEDAIGSMLCSIEMTVVDWNKQINECLEQSSETSVPSGQLPLPSHEFDFWNQRTNSLYNIYDQLVHPQVKKMAIILEENGSAYTTLFRNLFKKVVRGVVEAETIVIFLTPLMKYLDELEALSFEECKPNIQ
;
A
#
# COMPACT_ATOMS: atom_id res chain seq x y z
N MET A 1 34.72 -22.27 5.48
CA MET A 1 34.01 -22.68 6.70
C MET A 1 32.55 -22.82 6.32
N SER A 2 32.02 -24.03 6.45
CA SER A 2 30.64 -24.34 6.08
C SER A 2 29.70 -23.87 7.20
N LEU A 3 28.46 -23.45 6.89
CA LEU A 3 27.46 -23.18 7.93
C LEU A 3 27.11 -24.44 8.74
N GLU A 4 27.46 -25.62 8.22
CA GLU A 4 27.29 -26.91 8.91
C GLU A 4 28.20 -27.08 10.13
N GLU A 5 29.27 -26.28 10.22
CA GLU A 5 30.23 -26.28 11.34
C GLU A 5 29.78 -25.40 12.51
N LEU A 6 28.54 -24.88 12.47
CA LEU A 6 27.96 -24.08 13.55
C LEU A 6 27.45 -24.95 14.71
N ASP A 7 28.02 -24.74 15.89
CA ASP A 7 27.60 -25.43 17.13
C ASP A 7 26.23 -24.97 17.67
N ASP A 8 25.76 -23.77 17.31
CA ASP A 8 24.46 -23.25 17.76
C ASP A 8 23.40 -23.51 16.68
N MET A 9 22.46 -24.41 17.00
CA MET A 9 21.41 -24.84 16.08
C MET A 9 20.45 -23.71 15.72
N ARG A 10 20.28 -22.73 16.61
CA ARG A 10 19.42 -21.56 16.40
C ARG A 10 20.03 -20.62 15.36
N LEU A 11 21.33 -20.37 15.46
CA LEU A 11 22.05 -19.58 14.45
C LEU A 11 22.10 -20.29 13.11
N ARG A 12 22.37 -21.59 13.11
CA ARG A 12 22.35 -22.40 11.89
C ARG A 12 21.00 -22.31 11.21
N PHE A 13 19.90 -22.42 11.96
CA PHE A 13 18.55 -22.28 11.43
C PHE A 13 18.32 -20.94 10.72
N VAL A 14 18.72 -19.83 11.36
CA VAL A 14 18.58 -18.48 10.77
C VAL A 14 19.47 -18.34 9.52
N PHE A 15 20.73 -18.75 9.60
CA PHE A 15 21.69 -18.55 8.52
C PHE A 15 21.41 -19.45 7.31
N ASP A 16 20.99 -20.69 7.52
CA ASP A 16 20.57 -21.60 6.44
C ASP A 16 19.36 -21.02 5.69
N PHE A 17 18.39 -20.43 6.42
CA PHE A 17 17.25 -19.76 5.80
C PHE A 17 17.67 -18.51 5.01
N LEU A 18 18.49 -17.64 5.59
CA LEU A 18 18.98 -16.45 4.91
C LEU A 18 19.81 -16.81 3.68
N GLN A 19 20.65 -17.84 3.74
CA GLN A 19 21.41 -18.30 2.58
C GLN A 19 20.50 -18.84 1.48
N ALA A 20 19.42 -19.53 1.82
CA ALA A 20 18.47 -20.05 0.84
C ALA A 20 17.66 -18.93 0.15
N MET A 21 17.37 -17.85 0.86
CA MET A 21 16.51 -16.77 0.38
C MET A 21 17.25 -15.56 -0.21
N THR A 22 18.58 -15.52 -0.09
CA THR A 22 19.42 -14.37 -0.47
C THR A 22 20.68 -14.82 -1.22
N ASP A 23 21.32 -13.89 -1.93
CA ASP A 23 22.62 -14.13 -2.55
C ASP A 23 23.81 -13.98 -1.57
N MET A 24 23.55 -13.99 -0.25
CA MET A 24 24.62 -13.86 0.74
C MET A 24 25.49 -15.12 0.77
N LYS A 25 26.80 -14.92 0.59
CA LYS A 25 27.77 -16.00 0.73
C LYS A 25 27.95 -16.42 2.20
N PRO A 26 28.22 -17.71 2.49
CA PRO A 26 28.47 -18.20 3.84
C PRO A 26 29.49 -17.38 4.64
N GLU A 27 30.56 -16.90 4.00
CA GLU A 27 31.59 -16.13 4.69
C GLU A 27 31.06 -14.80 5.22
N LYS A 28 30.09 -14.17 4.54
CA LYS A 28 29.46 -12.92 5.02
C LYS A 28 28.55 -13.19 6.22
N LEU A 29 27.79 -14.28 6.20
CA LEU A 29 26.93 -14.69 7.31
C LEU A 29 27.78 -15.03 8.55
N LEU A 30 28.90 -15.72 8.36
CA LEU A 30 29.82 -16.05 9.45
C LEU A 30 30.45 -14.80 10.09
N LYS A 31 30.71 -13.74 9.31
CA LYS A 31 31.19 -12.44 9.82
C LYS A 31 30.18 -11.73 10.71
N VAL A 32 28.87 -12.00 10.57
CA VAL A 32 27.83 -11.41 11.45
C VAL A 32 28.08 -11.76 12.92
N LYS A 33 28.76 -12.89 13.21
CA LYS A 33 29.14 -13.26 14.57
C LYS A 33 30.06 -12.27 15.27
N GLU A 34 30.80 -11.46 14.51
CA GLU A 34 31.68 -10.43 15.06
C GLU A 34 30.88 -9.21 15.56
N ASP A 35 29.62 -9.06 15.13
CA ASP A 35 28.70 -8.02 15.59
C ASP A 35 27.88 -8.51 16.79
N THR A 36 28.37 -8.21 17.99
CA THR A 36 27.73 -8.61 19.24
C THR A 36 26.30 -8.08 19.38
N VAL A 37 26.03 -6.86 18.91
CA VAL A 37 24.70 -6.23 19.02
C VAL A 37 23.67 -6.99 18.20
N THR A 38 24.05 -7.39 16.99
CA THR A 38 23.20 -8.19 16.11
C THR A 38 22.96 -9.58 16.68
N MET A 39 24.01 -10.21 17.22
CA MET A 39 23.92 -11.54 17.82
C MET A 39 23.06 -11.56 19.07
N ASP A 40 23.18 -10.55 19.95
CA ASP A 40 22.39 -10.43 21.18
C ASP A 40 20.89 -10.40 20.86
N LYS A 41 20.48 -9.68 19.83
CA LYS A 41 19.07 -9.63 19.38
C LYS A 41 18.56 -10.97 18.85
N ILE A 42 19.39 -11.69 18.11
CA ILE A 42 19.02 -13.02 17.61
C ILE A 42 18.82 -13.96 18.79
N PHE A 43 19.75 -13.97 19.75
CA PHE A 43 19.65 -14.82 20.92
C PHE A 43 18.51 -14.41 21.85
N GLU A 44 18.26 -13.12 22.04
CA GLU A 44 17.11 -12.60 22.78
C GLU A 44 15.80 -13.16 22.21
N PHE A 45 15.64 -13.17 20.88
CA PHE A 45 14.48 -13.79 20.26
C PHE A 45 14.34 -15.26 20.63
N PHE A 46 15.41 -16.06 20.67
CA PHE A 46 15.27 -17.48 21.02
C PHE A 46 15.11 -17.71 22.52
N GLU A 47 15.78 -16.94 23.38
CA GLU A 47 15.88 -17.19 24.82
C GLU A 47 14.73 -16.57 25.61
N ASN A 48 14.24 -15.40 25.19
CA ASN A 48 13.15 -14.72 25.87
C ASN A 48 11.78 -15.26 25.42
N GLN A 49 11.00 -15.81 26.35
CA GLN A 49 9.66 -16.34 26.07
C GLN A 49 8.65 -15.26 25.67
N GLU A 50 8.86 -14.01 26.10
CA GLU A 50 7.99 -12.89 25.74
C GLU A 50 8.27 -12.35 24.33
N GLU A 51 9.48 -12.56 23.82
CA GLU A 51 9.86 -12.08 22.49
C GLU A 51 9.34 -13.04 21.42
N GLN A 52 8.30 -12.61 20.71
CA GLN A 52 7.56 -13.44 19.74
C GLN A 52 7.94 -13.20 18.29
N LEU A 53 8.58 -12.07 17.97
CA LEU A 53 8.90 -11.64 16.62
C LEU A 53 10.39 -11.35 16.50
N MET A 54 10.97 -11.77 15.39
CA MET A 54 12.26 -11.28 14.93
C MET A 54 12.15 -10.98 13.44
N MET A 55 12.68 -9.83 13.04
CA MET A 55 12.73 -9.34 11.67
C MET A 55 14.19 -9.03 11.32
N ILE A 56 14.62 -9.52 10.16
CA ILE A 56 15.94 -9.25 9.62
C ILE A 56 15.77 -8.48 8.31
N ILE A 57 16.41 -7.32 8.20
CA ILE A 57 16.46 -6.53 6.98
C ILE A 57 17.88 -6.57 6.44
N LEU A 58 17.99 -6.81 5.13
CA LEU A 58 19.25 -6.79 4.39
C LEU A 58 19.22 -5.58 3.43
N PRO A 59 19.68 -4.40 3.87
CA PRO A 59 19.88 -3.26 2.98
C PRO A 59 20.95 -3.54 1.92
N PRO A 60 20.96 -2.78 0.80
CA PRO A 60 21.98 -2.89 -0.24
C PRO A 60 23.42 -2.71 0.24
N SER A 61 23.63 -2.04 1.39
CA SER A 61 24.94 -1.92 2.06
C SER A 61 25.51 -3.27 2.49
N GLY A 62 24.67 -4.31 2.59
CA GLY A 62 25.05 -5.66 2.98
C GLY A 62 25.26 -5.85 4.48
N GLN A 63 24.99 -4.84 5.31
CA GLN A 63 24.96 -4.97 6.77
C GLN A 63 23.62 -5.53 7.21
N MET A 64 23.63 -6.55 8.06
CA MET A 64 22.41 -7.18 8.55
C MET A 64 21.81 -6.38 9.70
N GLU A 65 20.54 -5.99 9.57
CA GLU A 65 19.82 -5.27 10.62
C GLU A 65 18.78 -6.21 11.26
N VAL A 66 18.89 -6.45 12.57
CA VAL A 66 17.96 -7.31 13.32
C VAL A 66 17.07 -6.47 14.23
N TYR A 67 15.79 -6.82 14.27
CA TYR A 67 14.75 -6.19 15.07
C TYR A 67 13.90 -7.25 15.77
N ASN A 68 13.68 -7.12 17.07
CA ASN A 68 12.77 -7.99 17.83
C ASN A 68 11.31 -7.48 17.81
N LYS A 69 11.07 -6.36 17.14
CA LYS A 69 9.75 -5.77 16.91
C LYS A 69 9.59 -5.42 15.43
N PHE A 70 8.36 -5.19 15.00
CA PHE A 70 8.13 -4.72 13.64
C PHE A 70 8.81 -3.35 13.46
N PRO A 71 9.71 -3.20 12.46
CA PRO A 71 10.44 -1.96 12.26
C PRO A 71 9.51 -0.86 11.75
N ALA A 72 9.77 0.39 12.16
CA ALA A 72 8.93 1.54 11.77
C ALA A 72 8.97 1.80 10.25
N VAL A 73 10.09 1.49 9.60
CA VAL A 73 10.28 1.68 8.16
C VAL A 73 10.99 0.45 7.57
N MET A 74 10.45 -0.06 6.47
CA MET A 74 11.00 -1.18 5.72
C MET A 74 11.75 -0.65 4.49
N LYS A 75 13.07 -0.47 4.60
CA LYS A 75 13.90 0.07 3.50
C LYS A 75 14.13 -0.94 2.37
N SER A 76 14.14 -2.23 2.70
CA SER A 76 14.30 -3.32 1.75
C SER A 76 13.42 -4.51 2.15
N LYS A 77 13.55 -5.63 1.44
CA LYS A 77 12.89 -6.90 1.76
C LYS A 77 13.31 -7.36 3.16
N GLY A 78 12.35 -7.78 3.97
CA GLY A 78 12.61 -8.33 5.29
C GLY A 78 12.37 -9.84 5.37
N TYR A 79 12.96 -10.46 6.39
CA TYR A 79 12.84 -11.88 6.70
C TYR A 79 12.34 -12.00 8.13
N TYR A 80 11.17 -12.60 8.31
CA TYR A 80 10.50 -12.67 9.60
C TYR A 80 10.59 -14.06 10.21
N PHE A 81 10.57 -14.10 11.54
CA PHE A 81 10.48 -15.29 12.37
C PHE A 81 9.50 -14.97 13.49
N VAL A 82 8.44 -15.78 13.61
CA VAL A 82 7.38 -15.61 14.60
C VAL A 82 7.24 -16.90 15.36
N LYS A 83 7.33 -16.85 16.69
CA LYS A 83 7.07 -18.04 17.51
C LYS A 83 5.59 -18.40 17.43
N ALA A 84 5.30 -19.68 17.21
CA ALA A 84 3.92 -20.16 17.18
C ALA A 84 3.25 -20.06 18.56
N GLN A 85 4.04 -20.12 19.64
CA GLN A 85 3.64 -19.99 21.04
C GLN A 85 4.76 -19.35 21.87
N PRO A 86 4.47 -18.72 23.03
CA PRO A 86 5.48 -18.27 23.98
C PRO A 86 6.38 -19.41 24.46
N ALA A 87 7.63 -19.42 24.01
CA ALA A 87 8.60 -20.48 24.29
C ALA A 87 10.04 -19.97 24.20
N SER A 88 10.94 -20.63 24.91
CA SER A 88 12.39 -20.43 24.81
C SER A 88 13.03 -21.62 24.11
N PHE A 89 14.03 -21.36 23.28
CA PHE A 89 14.74 -22.36 22.51
C PHE A 89 16.21 -22.43 22.94
N GLU A 90 16.65 -23.60 23.35
CA GLU A 90 18.02 -23.85 23.80
C GLU A 90 19.01 -23.95 22.62
N LYS A 91 20.30 -23.72 22.89
CA LYS A 91 21.39 -23.73 21.90
C LYS A 91 21.44 -25.01 21.04
N ASN A 92 21.23 -26.18 21.66
CA ASN A 92 21.38 -27.49 21.03
C ASN A 92 20.04 -28.11 20.59
N ILE A 93 19.00 -27.27 20.43
CA ILE A 93 17.67 -27.75 20.07
C ILE A 93 17.65 -28.47 18.72
N ASP A 94 16.77 -29.47 18.60
CA ASP A 94 16.56 -30.17 17.33
C ASP A 94 15.97 -29.24 16.25
N MET A 95 16.47 -29.35 15.02
CA MET A 95 16.03 -28.53 13.89
C MET A 95 14.54 -28.67 13.58
N ASN A 96 13.94 -29.85 13.79
CA ASN A 96 12.53 -30.05 13.51
C ASN A 96 11.66 -29.31 14.54
N GLN A 97 12.12 -29.22 15.79
CA GLN A 97 11.43 -28.44 16.81
C GLN A 97 11.43 -26.95 16.44
N LEU A 98 12.57 -26.39 16.00
CA LEU A 98 12.62 -25.01 15.50
C LEU A 98 11.68 -24.78 14.32
N LYS A 99 11.72 -25.65 13.29
CA LYS A 99 10.87 -25.53 12.10
C LYS A 99 9.37 -25.65 12.41
N SER A 100 9.00 -26.44 13.42
CA SER A 100 7.61 -26.59 13.85
C SER A 100 7.14 -25.48 14.79
N GLY A 101 8.05 -24.93 15.61
CA GLY A 101 7.75 -23.92 16.62
C GLY A 101 7.84 -22.48 16.13
N ILE A 102 8.41 -22.25 14.95
CA ILE A 102 8.63 -20.92 14.38
C ILE A 102 8.04 -20.85 12.97
N ILE A 103 7.20 -19.85 12.75
CA ILE A 103 6.69 -19.46 11.44
C ILE A 103 7.69 -18.46 10.86
N TYR A 104 8.30 -18.78 9.72
CA TYR A 104 9.32 -17.93 9.10
C TYR A 104 9.08 -17.77 7.60
N GLY A 105 9.55 -16.67 7.05
CA GLY A 105 9.32 -16.31 5.66
C GLY A 105 9.90 -14.95 5.30
N ASP A 106 9.61 -14.48 4.11
CA ASP A 106 10.01 -13.18 3.63
C ASP A 106 8.82 -12.22 3.43
N LEU A 107 9.11 -10.92 3.56
CA LEU A 107 8.15 -9.84 3.44
C LEU A 107 8.71 -8.75 2.52
N HIS A 108 7.92 -8.37 1.50
CA HIS A 108 8.26 -7.24 0.64
C HIS A 108 8.43 -5.93 1.44
N LYS A 109 9.23 -4.98 0.91
CA LYS A 109 9.46 -3.66 1.52
C LYS A 109 8.18 -2.85 1.77
N SER A 110 7.10 -3.18 1.05
CA SER A 110 5.77 -2.63 1.30
C SER A 110 4.81 -3.75 1.74
N PRO A 111 4.55 -3.89 3.06
CA PRO A 111 3.68 -4.93 3.60
C PRO A 111 2.25 -4.84 3.08
N ILE A 112 1.72 -3.63 2.90
CA ILE A 112 0.34 -3.42 2.41
C ILE A 112 0.18 -3.90 0.95
N HIS A 113 1.15 -3.61 0.08
CA HIS A 113 1.15 -4.11 -1.29
C HIS A 113 1.26 -5.64 -1.33
N HIS A 114 2.13 -6.21 -0.49
CA HIS A 114 2.24 -7.66 -0.38
C HIS A 114 0.91 -8.29 0.07
N PHE A 115 0.27 -7.71 1.09
CA PHE A 115 -1.02 -8.19 1.58
C PHE A 115 -2.10 -8.15 0.49
N ILE A 116 -2.22 -7.06 -0.26
CA ILE A 116 -3.16 -6.94 -1.37
C ILE A 116 -2.88 -7.99 -2.46
N ALA A 117 -1.60 -8.15 -2.83
CA ALA A 117 -1.20 -9.16 -3.80
C ALA A 117 -1.54 -10.58 -3.32
N PHE A 118 -1.34 -10.88 -2.03
CA PHE A 118 -1.71 -12.15 -1.41
C PHE A 118 -3.23 -12.37 -1.44
N VAL A 119 -4.03 -11.37 -1.05
CA VAL A 119 -5.50 -11.46 -1.09
C VAL A 119 -5.98 -11.72 -2.52
N ASN A 120 -5.45 -11.01 -3.51
CA ASN A 120 -5.92 -11.08 -4.89
C ASN A 120 -5.39 -12.31 -5.67
N SER A 121 -4.15 -12.74 -5.39
CA SER A 121 -3.48 -13.77 -6.19
C SER A 121 -3.48 -15.14 -5.53
N VAL A 122 -3.68 -15.22 -4.21
CA VAL A 122 -3.67 -16.48 -3.45
C VAL A 122 -5.03 -16.76 -2.84
N LEU A 123 -5.57 -15.84 -2.04
CA LEU A 123 -6.84 -16.08 -1.34
C LEU A 123 -8.03 -16.05 -2.30
N ALA A 124 -8.10 -15.09 -3.22
CA ALA A 124 -9.24 -14.95 -4.11
C ALA A 124 -9.42 -16.16 -5.04
N PRO A 125 -8.39 -16.71 -5.72
CA PRO A 125 -8.56 -17.92 -6.51
C PRO A 125 -8.99 -19.13 -5.67
N PHE A 126 -8.50 -19.24 -4.44
CA PHE A 126 -8.89 -20.32 -3.52
C PHE A 126 -10.36 -20.19 -3.10
N ILE A 127 -10.77 -18.98 -2.71
CA ILE A 127 -12.11 -18.67 -2.20
C ILE A 127 -13.15 -18.54 -3.32
N LEU A 128 -12.79 -18.19 -4.56
CA LEU A 128 -13.73 -17.98 -5.67
C LEU A 128 -13.86 -19.21 -6.57
N ASN A 129 -12.97 -20.20 -6.46
CA ASN A 129 -13.13 -21.46 -7.15
C ASN A 129 -14.25 -22.29 -6.51
N ASP A 130 -15.35 -22.49 -7.25
CA ASP A 130 -16.50 -23.25 -6.76
C ASP A 130 -16.16 -24.74 -6.51
N LYS A 131 -15.20 -25.32 -7.25
CA LYS A 131 -14.74 -26.70 -7.03
C LYS A 131 -14.04 -26.92 -5.69
N SER A 132 -13.41 -25.89 -5.13
CA SER A 132 -12.76 -25.96 -3.82
C SER A 132 -13.78 -26.05 -2.66
N ARG A 133 -15.08 -25.90 -2.96
CA ARG A 133 -16.13 -25.60 -1.97
C ARG A 133 -17.40 -26.42 -2.20
N GLU A 134 -17.29 -27.55 -2.90
CA GLU A 134 -18.43 -28.45 -3.16
C GLU A 134 -19.12 -28.91 -1.86
N ASP A 135 -18.36 -29.03 -0.76
CA ASP A 135 -18.87 -29.45 0.55
C ASP A 135 -19.34 -28.30 1.45
N TRP A 136 -19.28 -27.04 0.99
CA TRP A 136 -19.62 -25.88 1.82
C TRP A 136 -21.11 -25.55 1.73
N PRO A 137 -21.79 -25.26 2.86
CA PRO A 137 -23.16 -24.76 2.83
C PRO A 137 -23.27 -23.47 1.98
N GLU A 138 -24.35 -23.32 1.21
CA GLU A 138 -24.57 -22.14 0.34
C GLU A 138 -24.49 -20.82 1.12
N SER A 139 -25.07 -20.78 2.32
CA SER A 139 -25.01 -19.58 3.19
C SER A 139 -23.58 -19.20 3.61
N LEU A 140 -22.69 -20.18 3.75
CA LEU A 140 -21.27 -19.95 4.05
C LEU A 140 -20.52 -19.47 2.79
N ASN A 141 -20.86 -20.00 1.62
CA ASN A 141 -20.28 -19.57 0.35
C ASN A 141 -20.52 -18.09 0.08
N ASP A 142 -21.77 -17.63 0.21
CA ASP A 142 -22.11 -16.22 0.00
C ASP A 142 -21.45 -15.31 1.04
N TYR A 143 -21.42 -15.75 2.31
CA TYR A 143 -20.77 -15.00 3.38
C TYR A 143 -19.28 -14.79 3.13
N ILE A 144 -18.54 -15.85 2.80
CA ILE A 144 -17.09 -15.78 2.58
C ILE A 144 -16.76 -15.02 1.30
N LYS A 145 -17.54 -15.18 0.22
CA LYS A 145 -17.39 -14.36 -1.00
C LYS A 145 -17.53 -12.88 -0.67
N ARG A 146 -18.59 -12.50 0.07
CA ARG A 146 -18.82 -11.12 0.49
C ARG A 146 -17.67 -10.59 1.34
N ASP A 147 -17.17 -11.37 2.29
CA ASP A 147 -16.08 -10.95 3.18
C ASP A 147 -14.75 -10.81 2.43
N LEU A 148 -14.47 -11.66 1.44
CA LEU A 148 -13.34 -11.47 0.53
C LEU A 148 -13.47 -10.16 -0.24
N TYR A 149 -14.61 -9.88 -0.87
CA TYR A 149 -14.80 -8.62 -1.60
C TYR A 149 -14.67 -7.40 -0.69
N ASN A 150 -15.18 -7.48 0.54
CA ASN A 150 -15.00 -6.46 1.56
C ASN A 150 -13.53 -6.28 1.93
N LEU A 151 -12.77 -7.37 2.06
CA LEU A 151 -11.35 -7.34 2.39
C LEU A 151 -10.56 -6.67 1.26
N GLN A 152 -10.81 -7.05 0.00
CA GLN A 152 -10.21 -6.43 -1.18
C GLN A 152 -10.46 -4.92 -1.19
N LYS A 153 -11.73 -4.51 -1.12
CA LYS A 153 -12.12 -3.10 -1.11
C LYS A 153 -11.47 -2.31 0.04
N LYS A 154 -11.46 -2.86 1.25
CA LYS A 154 -10.83 -2.20 2.42
C LYS A 154 -9.32 -2.09 2.27
N SER A 155 -8.67 -3.13 1.76
CA SER A 155 -7.21 -3.13 1.57
C SER A 155 -6.78 -2.10 0.52
N GLU A 156 -7.52 -2.00 -0.60
CA GLU A 156 -7.31 -0.97 -1.62
C GLU A 156 -7.56 0.43 -1.07
N PHE A 157 -8.60 0.61 -0.26
CA PHE A 157 -8.88 1.89 0.40
C PHE A 157 -7.74 2.31 1.35
N VAL A 158 -7.22 1.38 2.16
CA VAL A 158 -6.09 1.65 3.06
C VAL A 158 -4.84 2.00 2.26
N LEU A 159 -4.53 1.27 1.19
CA LEU A 159 -3.41 1.59 0.31
C LEU A 159 -3.57 2.99 -0.29
N ALA A 160 -4.75 3.30 -0.85
CA ALA A 160 -5.05 4.60 -1.41
C ALA A 160 -4.82 5.72 -0.39
N LYS A 161 -5.31 5.57 0.85
CA LYS A 161 -5.09 6.55 1.92
C LYS A 161 -3.62 6.68 2.32
N MET A 162 -2.88 5.56 2.41
CA MET A 162 -1.45 5.58 2.75
C MET A 162 -0.61 6.31 1.68
N GLU A 163 -0.99 6.19 0.41
CA GLU A 163 -0.33 6.88 -0.71
C GLU A 163 -0.85 8.30 -0.94
N GLY A 164 -1.71 8.81 -0.05
CA GLY A 164 -2.30 10.15 -0.18
C GLY A 164 -3.32 10.28 -1.32
N ARG A 165 -3.81 9.17 -1.88
CA ARG A 165 -4.85 9.18 -2.92
C ARG A 165 -6.20 9.54 -2.32
N THR A 166 -6.95 10.38 -3.05
CA THR A 166 -8.33 10.74 -2.69
C THR A 166 -9.29 9.66 -3.17
N HIS A 167 -9.97 8.98 -2.24
CA HIS A 167 -11.01 8.00 -2.52
C HIS A 167 -12.39 8.63 -2.35
N LEU A 168 -13.20 8.60 -3.41
CA LEU A 168 -14.56 9.12 -3.44
C LEU A 168 -15.53 8.05 -2.95
N ALA A 169 -16.05 8.21 -1.74
CA ALA A 169 -17.01 7.27 -1.16
C ALA A 169 -18.30 7.19 -2.01
N HIS A 170 -18.74 5.98 -2.34
CA HIS A 170 -20.02 5.78 -3.04
C HIS A 170 -21.23 6.11 -2.15
N PRO A 171 -22.36 6.54 -2.72
CA PRO A 171 -23.59 6.77 -1.97
C PRO A 171 -24.05 5.49 -1.25
N VAL A 172 -24.54 5.65 -0.03
CA VAL A 172 -25.23 4.57 0.69
C VAL A 172 -26.45 4.14 -0.16
N LYS A 173 -26.59 2.82 -0.41
CA LYS A 173 -27.62 2.17 -1.25
C LYS A 173 -27.34 2.06 -2.76
N LEU A 174 -26.17 2.47 -3.26
CA LEU A 174 -25.83 2.30 -4.68
C LEU A 174 -25.77 0.82 -5.12
N ASP A 175 -25.42 -0.09 -4.20
CA ASP A 175 -25.32 -1.53 -4.47
C ASP A 175 -26.67 -2.14 -4.93
N LYS A 176 -27.80 -1.54 -4.55
CA LYS A 176 -29.13 -1.97 -4.99
C LYS A 176 -29.44 -1.64 -6.46
N LEU A 177 -28.62 -0.79 -7.10
CA LEU A 177 -28.71 -0.47 -8.53
C LEU A 177 -27.90 -1.42 -9.42
N ALA A 178 -27.01 -2.22 -8.84
CA ALA A 178 -26.15 -3.12 -9.58
C ALA A 178 -26.92 -4.35 -10.11
N GLU A 179 -28.02 -4.74 -9.45
CA GLU A 179 -28.85 -5.88 -9.84
C GLU A 179 -30.01 -5.46 -10.73
N GLY A 180 -29.77 -5.26 -12.03
CA GLY A 180 -30.78 -5.38 -13.10
C GLY A 180 -32.04 -4.50 -13.04
N GLN A 181 -32.22 -3.67 -12.01
CA GLN A 181 -33.38 -2.80 -11.86
C GLN A 181 -33.11 -1.51 -12.64
N ASN A 182 -33.94 -1.25 -13.64
CA ASN A 182 -33.96 0.06 -14.28
C ASN A 182 -34.23 1.11 -13.18
N PRO A 183 -33.44 2.20 -13.13
CA PRO A 183 -33.61 3.27 -12.13
C PRO A 183 -35.01 3.93 -12.16
N VAL A 184 -35.79 3.64 -13.22
CA VAL A 184 -37.15 4.12 -13.45
C VAL A 184 -38.23 3.22 -12.79
N THR A 185 -37.88 2.09 -12.19
CA THR A 185 -38.86 1.07 -11.72
C THR A 185 -38.96 0.87 -10.21
N VAL A 186 -38.26 1.66 -9.40
CA VAL A 186 -38.42 1.63 -7.93
C VAL A 186 -39.72 2.36 -7.58
N LYS A 187 -40.83 1.62 -7.55
CA LYS A 187 -42.17 2.15 -7.22
C LYS A 187 -42.24 2.57 -5.75
N GLY A 188 -42.18 3.88 -5.53
CA GLY A 188 -42.45 4.55 -4.25
C GLY A 188 -41.74 5.90 -4.22
N GLU A 189 -42.50 7.00 -4.18
CA GLU A 189 -41.95 8.37 -4.13
C GLU A 189 -40.89 8.55 -3.02
N ASP A 190 -41.05 7.85 -1.90
CA ASP A 190 -40.11 7.85 -0.76
C ASP A 190 -38.76 7.18 -1.05
N ALA A 191 -38.73 6.12 -1.86
CA ALA A 191 -37.50 5.37 -2.16
C ALA A 191 -36.63 6.12 -3.18
N ILE A 192 -37.26 6.70 -4.21
CA ILE A 192 -36.59 7.55 -5.20
C ILE A 192 -36.09 8.84 -4.53
N GLY A 193 -36.91 9.48 -3.69
CA GLY A 193 -36.51 10.68 -2.94
C GLY A 193 -35.35 10.42 -1.98
N SER A 194 -35.37 9.31 -1.23
CA SER A 194 -34.27 8.93 -0.33
C SER A 194 -32.97 8.65 -1.10
N MET A 195 -33.08 8.04 -2.28
CA MET A 195 -31.93 7.74 -3.12
C MET A 195 -31.34 9.00 -3.76
N LEU A 196 -32.18 9.87 -4.31
CA LEU A 196 -31.76 11.15 -4.88
C LEU A 196 -31.04 12.00 -3.82
N CYS A 197 -31.63 12.14 -2.63
CA CYS A 197 -31.01 12.85 -1.51
C CYS A 197 -29.65 12.25 -1.14
N SER A 198 -29.52 10.92 -1.15
CA SER A 198 -28.23 10.25 -0.88
C SER A 198 -27.17 10.57 -1.94
N ILE A 199 -27.56 10.61 -3.23
CA ILE A 199 -26.68 11.02 -4.32
C ILE A 199 -26.28 12.49 -4.16
N GLU A 200 -27.23 13.37 -3.87
CA GLU A 200 -26.98 14.81 -3.69
C GLU A 200 -25.99 15.08 -2.56
N MET A 201 -26.19 14.44 -1.40
CA MET A 201 -25.25 14.52 -0.27
C MET A 201 -23.86 14.02 -0.67
N THR A 202 -23.79 12.91 -1.40
CA THR A 202 -22.50 12.36 -1.88
C THR A 202 -21.79 13.33 -2.83
N VAL A 203 -22.52 14.01 -3.72
CA VAL A 203 -21.95 15.03 -4.61
C VAL A 203 -21.38 16.21 -3.82
N VAL A 204 -22.03 16.63 -2.73
CA VAL A 204 -21.51 17.68 -1.84
C VAL A 204 -20.20 17.24 -1.19
N ASP A 205 -20.17 16.02 -0.65
CA ASP A 205 -18.97 15.47 -0.01
C ASP A 205 -17.81 15.33 -0.99
N TRP A 206 -18.08 14.84 -2.21
CA TRP A 206 -17.08 14.77 -3.28
C TRP A 206 -16.59 16.15 -3.67
N ASN A 207 -17.49 17.14 -3.77
CA ASN A 207 -17.08 18.50 -4.08
C ASN A 207 -16.12 19.05 -3.01
N LYS A 208 -16.40 18.83 -1.72
CA LYS A 208 -15.49 19.23 -0.64
C LYS A 208 -14.12 18.54 -0.78
N GLN A 209 -14.10 17.21 -0.83
CA GLN A 209 -12.86 16.42 -0.87
C GLN A 209 -11.99 16.72 -2.10
N ILE A 210 -12.62 16.89 -3.27
CA ILE A 210 -11.88 17.19 -4.50
C ILE A 210 -11.36 18.62 -4.50
N ASN A 211 -12.12 19.61 -4.00
CA ASN A 211 -11.59 20.97 -3.89
C ASN A 211 -10.42 21.01 -2.89
N GLU A 212 -10.48 20.31 -1.76
CA GLU A 212 -9.34 20.17 -0.83
C GLU A 212 -8.10 19.61 -1.54
N CYS A 213 -8.25 18.63 -2.43
CA CYS A 213 -7.15 18.09 -3.23
C CYS A 213 -6.64 19.11 -4.27
N LEU A 214 -7.56 19.82 -4.95
CA LEU A 214 -7.20 20.83 -5.95
C LEU A 214 -6.52 22.05 -5.33
N GLU A 215 -6.81 22.39 -4.08
CA GLU A 215 -6.24 23.54 -3.36
C GLU A 215 -4.83 23.27 -2.80
N GLN A 216 -4.35 22.03 -2.82
CA GLN A 216 -2.98 21.70 -2.43
C GLN A 216 -1.95 22.42 -3.31
N SER A 217 -0.91 22.96 -2.69
CA SER A 217 0.25 23.58 -3.35
C SER A 217 1.55 22.95 -2.86
N SER A 218 2.61 23.06 -3.67
CA SER A 218 3.93 22.54 -3.30
C SER A 218 4.46 23.17 -2.01
N GLU A 219 4.22 24.47 -1.79
CA GLU A 219 4.58 25.19 -0.57
C GLU A 219 3.99 24.57 0.70
N THR A 220 2.72 24.15 0.65
CA THR A 220 2.04 23.53 1.80
C THR A 220 2.53 22.13 2.14
N SER A 221 3.26 21.49 1.21
CA SER A 221 3.82 20.15 1.40
C SER A 221 5.22 20.14 2.00
N VAL A 222 5.89 21.30 2.08
CA VAL A 222 7.24 21.43 2.66
C VAL A 222 7.14 21.51 4.19
N PRO A 223 7.82 20.63 4.94
CA PRO A 223 7.91 20.76 6.40
C PRO A 223 8.54 22.08 6.82
N SER A 224 7.95 22.75 7.82
CA SER A 224 8.43 24.04 8.31
C SER A 224 9.93 24.00 8.68
N GLY A 225 10.71 24.90 8.08
CA GLY A 225 12.16 25.02 8.33
C GLY A 225 13.06 24.24 7.37
N GLN A 226 12.53 23.56 6.35
CA GLN A 226 13.32 22.94 5.29
C GLN A 226 13.40 23.82 4.04
N LEU A 227 14.55 23.78 3.36
CA LEU A 227 14.73 24.36 2.02
C LEU A 227 14.51 23.24 1.00
N PRO A 228 13.39 23.23 0.26
CA PRO A 228 13.10 22.17 -0.69
C PRO A 228 14.07 22.25 -1.87
N LEU A 229 14.52 21.07 -2.33
CA LEU A 229 15.26 20.94 -3.59
C LEU A 229 14.27 21.00 -4.77
N PRO A 230 14.74 21.27 -6.00
CA PRO A 230 13.88 21.24 -7.19
C PRO A 230 13.16 19.90 -7.41
N SER A 231 13.75 18.79 -6.96
CA SER A 231 13.12 17.46 -6.95
C SER A 231 11.82 17.42 -6.17
N HIS A 232 11.68 18.22 -5.11
CA HIS A 232 10.44 18.33 -4.33
C HIS A 232 9.28 18.88 -5.17
N GLU A 233 9.52 19.89 -6.00
CA GLU A 233 8.50 20.46 -6.89
C GLU A 233 8.06 19.42 -7.92
N PHE A 234 9.02 18.69 -8.50
CA PHE A 234 8.72 17.61 -9.44
C PHE A 234 7.90 16.49 -8.80
N ASP A 235 8.32 16.01 -7.63
CA ASP A 235 7.63 14.96 -6.88
C ASP A 235 6.21 15.38 -6.51
N PHE A 236 6.02 16.64 -6.09
CA PHE A 236 4.69 17.19 -5.83
C PHE A 236 3.80 17.14 -7.07
N TRP A 237 4.26 17.64 -8.22
CA TRP A 237 3.44 17.62 -9.45
C TRP A 237 3.19 16.21 -9.98
N ASN A 238 4.16 15.31 -9.83
CA ASN A 238 4.00 13.91 -10.18
C ASN A 238 2.96 13.21 -9.29
N GLN A 239 3.02 13.43 -7.97
CA GLN A 239 2.02 12.94 -7.03
C GLN A 239 0.63 13.53 -7.30
N ARG A 240 0.54 14.84 -7.56
CA ARG A 240 -0.70 15.52 -7.90
C ARG A 240 -1.32 14.95 -9.18
N THR A 241 -0.52 14.70 -10.21
CA THR A 241 -0.95 14.07 -11.46
C THR A 241 -1.58 12.71 -11.17
N ASN A 242 -0.89 11.85 -10.43
CA ASN A 242 -1.42 10.54 -10.05
C ASN A 242 -2.72 10.65 -9.25
N SER A 243 -2.79 11.55 -8.26
CA SER A 243 -3.99 11.75 -7.45
C SER A 243 -5.19 12.22 -8.28
N LEU A 244 -4.99 13.19 -9.17
CA LEU A 244 -6.08 13.72 -10.01
C LEU A 244 -6.53 12.69 -11.06
N TYR A 245 -5.62 11.87 -11.59
CA TYR A 245 -5.98 10.73 -12.44
C TYR A 245 -6.82 9.70 -11.71
N ASN A 246 -6.42 9.30 -10.50
CA ASN A 246 -7.21 8.37 -9.68
C ASN A 246 -8.62 8.93 -9.40
N ILE A 247 -8.77 10.23 -9.17
CA ILE A 247 -10.09 10.88 -9.01
C ILE A 247 -10.87 10.84 -10.32
N TYR A 248 -10.22 11.17 -11.45
CA TYR A 248 -10.84 11.12 -12.78
C TYR A 248 -11.38 9.72 -13.10
N ASP A 249 -10.58 8.67 -12.89
CA ASP A 249 -10.97 7.28 -13.12
C ASP A 249 -12.20 6.87 -12.28
N GLN A 250 -12.24 7.31 -11.02
CA GLN A 250 -13.42 7.12 -10.15
C GLN A 250 -14.66 7.84 -10.70
N LEU A 251 -14.51 9.07 -11.21
CA LEU A 251 -15.63 9.85 -11.74
C LEU A 251 -16.18 9.32 -13.09
N VAL A 252 -15.34 8.67 -13.90
CA VAL A 252 -15.79 8.04 -15.17
C VAL A 252 -16.32 6.62 -15.00
N HIS A 253 -16.27 6.09 -13.77
CA HIS A 253 -16.77 4.76 -13.44
C HIS A 253 -18.26 4.62 -13.83
N PRO A 254 -18.70 3.47 -14.41
CA PRO A 254 -20.07 3.31 -14.91
C PRO A 254 -21.16 3.60 -13.87
N GLN A 255 -20.94 3.24 -12.61
CA GLN A 255 -21.89 3.53 -11.54
C GLN A 255 -22.01 5.04 -11.24
N VAL A 256 -20.92 5.79 -11.35
CA VAL A 256 -20.94 7.26 -11.16
C VAL A 256 -21.62 7.94 -12.35
N LYS A 257 -21.43 7.43 -13.56
CA LYS A 257 -22.21 7.87 -14.73
C LYS A 257 -23.71 7.68 -14.54
N LYS A 258 -24.15 6.56 -13.93
CA LYS A 258 -25.56 6.35 -13.56
C LYS A 258 -26.06 7.40 -12.57
N MET A 259 -25.27 7.78 -11.57
CA MET A 259 -25.63 8.85 -10.63
C MET A 259 -25.85 10.19 -11.35
N ALA A 260 -25.00 10.52 -12.33
CA ALA A 260 -25.14 11.73 -13.13
C ALA A 260 -26.45 11.76 -13.92
N ILE A 261 -26.83 10.62 -14.55
CA ILE A 261 -28.09 10.49 -15.29
C ILE A 261 -29.29 10.70 -14.34
N ILE A 262 -29.26 10.10 -13.15
CA ILE A 262 -30.36 10.23 -12.17
C ILE A 262 -30.53 11.69 -11.73
N LEU A 263 -29.43 12.41 -11.48
CA LEU A 263 -29.49 13.83 -11.14
C LEU A 263 -30.11 14.67 -12.26
N GLU A 264 -29.73 14.40 -13.51
CA GLU A 264 -30.23 15.10 -14.70
C GLU A 264 -31.73 14.83 -14.93
N GLU A 265 -32.15 13.56 -14.89
CA GLU A 265 -33.55 13.16 -15.12
C GLU A 265 -34.51 13.70 -14.06
N ASN A 266 -34.04 13.88 -12.83
CA ASN A 266 -34.84 14.42 -11.73
C ASN A 266 -34.71 15.95 -11.57
N GLY A 267 -34.03 16.64 -12.49
CA GLY A 267 -33.89 18.10 -12.45
C GLY A 267 -33.17 18.61 -11.19
N SER A 268 -32.27 17.82 -10.61
CA SER A 268 -31.59 18.17 -9.36
C SER A 268 -30.67 19.38 -9.54
N ALA A 269 -30.70 20.30 -8.57
CA ALA A 269 -29.80 21.45 -8.50
C ALA A 269 -28.30 21.04 -8.41
N TYR A 270 -28.03 19.82 -7.91
CA TYR A 270 -26.68 19.27 -7.76
C TYR A 270 -26.08 18.77 -9.07
N THR A 271 -26.88 18.66 -10.14
CA THR A 271 -26.42 18.34 -11.50
C THR A 271 -25.33 19.30 -11.97
N THR A 272 -25.57 20.61 -11.81
CA THR A 272 -24.62 21.65 -12.23
C THR A 272 -23.36 21.61 -11.38
N LEU A 273 -23.50 21.35 -10.07
CA LEU A 273 -22.36 21.18 -9.17
C LEU A 273 -21.49 19.99 -9.61
N PHE A 274 -22.09 18.83 -9.85
CA PHE A 274 -21.39 17.63 -10.30
C PHE A 274 -20.68 17.84 -11.64
N ARG A 275 -21.33 18.48 -12.61
CA ARG A 275 -20.73 18.81 -13.92
C ARG A 275 -19.53 19.75 -13.78
N ASN A 276 -19.64 20.76 -12.94
CA ASN A 276 -18.55 21.70 -12.68
C ASN A 276 -17.38 21.03 -11.96
N LEU A 277 -17.69 20.15 -11.00
CA LEU A 277 -16.71 19.34 -10.31
C LEU A 277 -15.90 18.47 -11.27
N PHE A 278 -16.58 17.74 -12.17
CA PHE A 278 -15.92 16.93 -13.19
C PHE A 278 -15.02 17.78 -14.09
N LYS A 279 -15.49 18.94 -14.55
CA LYS A 279 -14.68 19.87 -15.36
C LYS A 279 -13.43 20.36 -14.63
N LYS A 280 -13.53 20.65 -13.32
CA LYS A 280 -12.38 21.05 -12.50
C LYS A 280 -11.33 19.95 -12.44
N VAL A 281 -11.74 18.70 -12.22
CA VAL A 281 -10.83 17.54 -12.20
C VAL A 281 -10.14 17.38 -13.55
N VAL A 282 -10.88 17.41 -14.67
CA VAL A 282 -10.29 17.30 -16.01
C VAL A 282 -9.26 18.39 -16.27
N ARG A 283 -9.55 19.64 -15.90
CA ARG A 283 -8.58 20.75 -16.02
C ARG A 283 -7.35 20.52 -15.17
N GLY A 284 -7.52 20.10 -13.93
CA GLY A 284 -6.41 19.82 -13.01
C GLY A 284 -5.52 18.67 -13.49
N VAL A 285 -6.11 17.60 -14.06
CA VAL A 285 -5.33 16.50 -14.68
C VAL A 285 -4.46 17.04 -15.80
N VAL A 286 -5.07 17.74 -16.77
CA VAL A 286 -4.34 18.29 -17.92
C VAL A 286 -3.23 19.26 -17.48
N GLU A 287 -3.51 20.13 -16.51
CA GLU A 287 -2.54 21.05 -15.93
C GLU A 287 -1.36 20.30 -15.30
N ALA A 288 -1.64 19.37 -14.39
CA ALA A 288 -0.62 18.64 -13.65
C ALA A 288 0.26 17.80 -14.59
N GLU A 289 -0.35 17.08 -15.54
CA GLU A 289 0.38 16.34 -16.56
C GLU A 289 1.28 17.23 -17.40
N THR A 290 0.75 18.37 -17.86
CA THR A 290 1.50 19.31 -18.68
C THR A 290 2.74 19.80 -17.91
N ILE A 291 2.57 20.14 -16.63
CA ILE A 291 3.68 20.58 -15.79
C ILE A 291 4.71 19.46 -15.61
N VAL A 292 4.29 18.23 -15.31
CA VAL A 292 5.21 17.08 -15.19
C VAL A 292 5.98 16.85 -16.49
N ILE A 293 5.32 16.91 -17.65
CA ILE A 293 5.96 16.78 -18.97
C ILE A 293 7.06 17.82 -19.16
N PHE A 294 6.82 19.08 -18.76
CA PHE A 294 7.82 20.16 -18.89
C PHE A 294 8.92 20.11 -17.82
N LEU A 295 8.64 19.64 -16.61
CA LEU A 295 9.65 19.50 -15.55
C LEU A 295 10.56 18.28 -15.75
N THR A 296 10.04 17.18 -16.31
CA THR A 296 10.79 15.92 -16.53
C THR A 296 12.14 16.11 -17.22
N PRO A 297 12.27 16.84 -18.35
CA PRO A 297 13.57 17.04 -18.98
C PRO A 297 14.53 17.91 -18.15
N LEU A 298 14.00 18.79 -17.29
CA LEU A 298 14.82 19.66 -16.43
C LEU A 298 15.47 18.87 -15.29
N MET A 299 14.79 17.83 -14.78
CA MET A 299 15.29 17.01 -13.66
C MET A 299 16.69 16.48 -13.91
N LYS A 300 16.97 15.98 -15.11
CA LYS A 300 18.31 15.51 -15.47
C LYS A 300 19.39 16.58 -15.24
N TYR A 301 19.17 17.81 -15.70
CA TYR A 301 20.15 18.89 -15.57
C TYR A 301 20.28 19.37 -14.13
N LEU A 302 19.17 19.37 -13.38
CA LEU A 302 19.16 19.75 -11.97
C LEU A 302 19.88 18.72 -11.11
N ASP A 303 19.68 17.43 -11.37
CA ASP A 303 20.38 16.33 -10.69
C ASP A 303 21.89 16.36 -11.00
N GLU A 304 22.27 16.63 -12.25
CA GLU A 304 23.67 16.82 -12.65
C GLU A 304 24.30 18.01 -11.92
N LEU A 305 23.57 19.13 -11.80
CA LEU A 305 24.04 20.33 -11.11
C LEU A 305 24.15 20.14 -9.60
N GLU A 306 23.24 19.38 -8.99
CA GLU A 306 23.29 19.01 -7.57
C GLU A 306 24.50 18.13 -7.23
N ALA A 307 24.95 17.31 -8.17
CA ALA A 307 26.11 16.44 -8.00
C ALA A 307 27.47 17.17 -8.13
N LEU A 308 27.48 18.39 -8.66
CA LEU A 308 28.70 19.19 -8.86
C LEU A 308 29.10 19.95 -7.60
N SER A 309 30.40 20.25 -7.47
CA SER A 309 30.85 21.22 -6.46
C SER A 309 30.51 22.64 -6.89
N PHE A 310 30.39 23.56 -5.92
CA PHE A 310 29.96 24.94 -6.16
C PHE A 310 30.77 25.67 -7.27
N GLU A 311 32.08 25.42 -7.34
CA GLU A 311 32.97 26.03 -8.36
C GLU A 311 32.70 25.48 -9.77
N GLU A 312 32.22 24.24 -9.88
CA GLU A 312 31.90 23.55 -11.13
C GLU A 312 30.49 23.89 -11.65
N CYS A 313 29.61 24.44 -10.80
CA CYS A 313 28.27 24.85 -11.21
C CYS A 313 28.29 26.06 -12.14
N LYS A 314 29.22 27.00 -11.96
CA LYS A 314 29.27 28.29 -12.69
C LYS A 314 29.22 28.18 -14.23
N PRO A 315 30.01 27.33 -14.91
CA PRO A 315 29.93 27.18 -16.36
C PRO A 315 28.64 26.50 -16.85
N ASN A 316 27.91 25.80 -15.98
CA ASN A 316 26.67 25.09 -16.32
C ASN A 316 25.40 25.97 -16.17
N ILE A 317 25.53 27.17 -15.60
CA ILE A 317 24.43 28.12 -15.34
C ILE A 317 24.47 29.33 -16.30
N GLN A 318 25.52 29.47 -17.13
CA GLN A 318 25.70 30.58 -18.09
C GLN A 318 25.09 30.28 -19.45
#